data_AF-A0AA36J8W5-F1
#
_entry.id   AF-A0AA36J8W5-F1
#
_cell.length_a   1.000
_cell.length_b   1.000
_cell.length_c   1.000
_cell.angle_alpha   90.00
_cell.angle_beta   90.00
_cell.angle_gamma   90.00
#
_symmetry.space_group_name_H-M   'P 1'
#
loop_
_entity.id
_entity.type
_entity.pdbx_description
1 polymer ?
#
loop_
_entity_poly.entity_id
_entity_poly.type
_entity_poly.pdbx_seq_one_letter_code
_entity_poly.pdbx_strand_id
1 'polypeptide(L)'
;MRRSLAALKVDPAMIVQRRLPWQVRKTQLQQKLWDERDEEVEDPAKMSAIVVQIAQASRKSRKDSQTWGNLLDQALTSHAELSSQDMASILWSMADARFHHKALVEDFVRSLSFRAGVKPIVTAMLALDRLGLPTDSLRGQFLQQLSGQCEELSLGDLRRVLMALARCCKDCSVQPQLLREICDATYEKADGCDPRDLMSIPQHLGRLQYLHSPLLARSADAISKLISCRLSVLPLDVLRALDGFMVLTPLVEIEVAKQQLLQLAVKCQLLAAHLLQTAPASELWAIGAQLLGSEVVSKEVWALWISEAVQRRSAENHLSRRISGVRRQMMKQWGIQSMPEGLELAFQLTLQGK
;
A
#
# COMPACT_ATOMS: atom_id res chain seq x y z
N MET A 1 -38.35 15.82 28.60
CA MET A 1 -37.67 16.57 27.52
C MET A 1 -36.82 15.62 26.70
N ARG A 2 -37.29 15.22 25.51
CA ARG A 2 -36.50 14.42 24.56
C ARG A 2 -35.50 15.36 23.88
N ARG A 3 -34.22 15.27 24.25
CA ARG A 3 -33.15 15.98 23.54
C ARG A 3 -33.01 15.38 22.16
N SER A 4 -33.37 16.14 21.13
CA SER A 4 -33.09 15.78 19.74
C SER A 4 -31.58 15.69 19.58
N LEU A 5 -31.06 14.49 19.31
CA LEU A 5 -29.70 14.31 18.84
C LEU A 5 -29.57 15.15 17.56
N ALA A 6 -28.61 16.08 17.55
CA ALA A 6 -28.20 16.77 16.34
C ALA A 6 -27.86 15.68 15.31
N ALA A 7 -28.69 15.56 14.28
CA ALA A 7 -28.42 14.69 13.15
C ALA A 7 -27.13 15.21 12.52
N LEU A 8 -26.02 14.52 12.78
CA LEU A 8 -24.82 14.62 11.95
C LEU A 8 -25.32 14.50 10.51
N LYS A 9 -25.12 15.55 9.71
CA LYS A 9 -25.33 15.51 8.26
C LYS A 9 -24.31 14.52 7.69
N VAL A 10 -24.63 13.24 7.81
CA VAL A 10 -23.92 12.18 7.09
C VAL A 10 -24.28 12.39 5.63
N ASP A 11 -23.25 12.52 4.79
CA ASP A 11 -23.42 12.60 3.34
C ASP A 11 -24.40 11.50 2.87
N PRO A 12 -25.49 11.84 2.18
CA PRO A 12 -26.45 10.88 1.65
C PRO A 12 -25.78 9.73 0.85
N ALA A 13 -24.68 10.01 0.15
CA ALA A 13 -23.91 9.00 -0.57
C ALA A 13 -23.28 7.94 0.39
N MET A 14 -22.87 8.36 1.59
CA MET A 14 -22.36 7.47 2.63
C MET A 14 -23.48 6.67 3.32
N ILE A 15 -24.71 7.19 3.35
CA ILE A 15 -25.89 6.48 3.89
C ILE A 15 -26.29 5.30 2.99
N VAL A 16 -26.16 5.44 1.67
CA VAL A 16 -26.50 4.38 0.71
C VAL A 16 -25.61 3.15 0.87
N GLN A 17 -24.30 3.32 1.13
CA GLN A 17 -23.37 2.20 1.32
C GLN A 17 -23.76 1.31 2.52
N ARG A 18 -24.32 1.87 3.60
CA ARG A 18 -24.70 1.10 4.80
C ARG A 18 -25.79 0.04 4.53
N ARG A 19 -26.61 0.21 3.49
CA ARG A 19 -27.72 -0.70 3.17
C ARG A 19 -27.32 -1.90 2.33
N LEU A 20 -26.11 -1.92 1.78
CA LEU A 20 -25.65 -3.03 0.97
C LEU A 20 -25.13 -4.19 1.84
N PRO A 21 -25.37 -5.46 1.43
CA PRO A 21 -24.74 -6.61 2.06
C PRO A 21 -23.22 -6.44 2.12
N TRP A 22 -22.58 -6.92 3.20
CA TRP A 22 -21.14 -6.79 3.40
C TRP A 22 -20.33 -7.31 2.21
N GLN A 23 -20.75 -8.42 1.60
CA GLN A 23 -20.11 -8.99 0.42
C GLN A 23 -20.10 -8.02 -0.77
N VAL A 24 -21.22 -7.33 -1.03
CA VAL A 24 -21.34 -6.34 -2.11
C VAL A 24 -20.46 -5.12 -1.84
N ARG A 25 -20.46 -4.63 -0.60
CA ARG A 25 -19.55 -3.54 -0.20
C ARG A 25 -18.10 -3.94 -0.33
N LYS A 26 -17.73 -5.14 0.09
CA LYS A 26 -16.38 -5.67 -0.01
C LYS A 26 -15.92 -5.76 -1.45
N THR A 27 -16.75 -6.27 -2.36
CA THR A 27 -16.42 -6.31 -3.79
C THR A 27 -16.27 -4.90 -4.36
N GLN A 28 -17.14 -3.94 -4.00
CA GLN A 28 -17.00 -2.55 -4.41
C GLN A 28 -15.74 -1.88 -3.85
N LEU A 29 -15.36 -2.18 -2.61
CA LEU A 29 -14.13 -1.70 -1.99
C LEU A 29 -12.89 -2.32 -2.62
N GLN A 30 -12.90 -3.62 -2.88
CA GLN A 30 -11.83 -4.32 -3.58
C GLN A 30 -11.69 -3.83 -5.03
N GLN A 31 -12.79 -3.45 -5.69
CA GLN A 31 -12.72 -2.86 -7.03
C GLN A 31 -12.26 -1.39 -7.02
N LYS A 32 -12.48 -0.63 -5.93
CA LYS A 32 -12.12 0.80 -5.85
C LYS A 32 -10.78 1.12 -5.17
N LEU A 33 -10.28 0.26 -4.29
CA LEU A 33 -9.09 0.57 -3.45
C LEU A 33 -7.94 -0.43 -3.64
N TRP A 34 -8.19 -1.58 -4.25
CA TRP A 34 -7.16 -2.59 -4.52
C TRP A 34 -6.56 -2.51 -5.92
N ASP A 35 -7.13 -1.68 -6.79
CA ASP A 35 -6.37 -1.24 -7.94
C ASP A 35 -5.40 -0.15 -7.46
N GLU A 36 -4.18 -0.58 -7.14
CA GLU A 36 -2.95 0.23 -7.35
C GLU A 36 -2.85 0.72 -8.82
N ARG A 37 -3.88 0.46 -9.64
CA ARG A 37 -4.23 0.91 -10.99
C ARG A 37 -5.45 1.88 -11.02
N ASP A 38 -5.60 2.85 -10.10
CA ASP A 38 -6.35 4.13 -10.30
C ASP A 38 -5.97 4.91 -11.58
N GLU A 39 -5.52 4.24 -12.64
CA GLU A 39 -5.59 4.81 -13.97
C GLU A 39 -7.02 4.60 -14.45
N GLU A 40 -7.64 5.64 -14.99
CA GLU A 40 -8.67 5.42 -16.00
C GLU A 40 -8.05 4.41 -16.96
N VAL A 41 -8.59 3.18 -17.00
CA VAL A 41 -8.06 2.12 -17.86
C VAL A 41 -7.92 2.74 -19.24
N GLU A 42 -6.69 3.02 -19.67
CA GLU A 42 -6.44 3.56 -21.00
C GLU A 42 -7.20 2.66 -21.94
N ASP A 43 -8.00 3.28 -22.81
CA ASP A 43 -8.85 2.56 -23.76
C ASP A 43 -8.03 1.39 -24.31
N PRO A 44 -8.44 0.13 -24.10
CA PRO A 44 -7.67 -1.04 -24.53
C PRO A 44 -7.32 -0.99 -26.02
N ALA A 45 -8.05 -0.19 -26.82
CA ALA A 45 -7.76 0.11 -28.20
C ALA A 45 -6.46 0.91 -28.44
N LYS A 46 -5.95 1.63 -27.42
CA LYS A 46 -4.71 2.40 -27.45
C LYS A 46 -3.51 1.63 -26.91
N MET A 47 -3.74 0.58 -26.14
CA MET A 47 -2.66 -0.24 -25.58
C MET A 47 -2.09 -1.19 -26.64
N SER A 48 -0.76 -1.37 -26.64
CA SER A 48 -0.14 -2.36 -27.51
C SER A 48 -0.63 -3.78 -27.18
N ALA A 49 -0.87 -4.59 -28.21
CA ALA A 49 -1.43 -5.94 -28.07
C ALA A 49 -0.60 -6.83 -27.12
N ILE A 50 0.73 -6.66 -27.11
CA ILE A 50 1.63 -7.42 -26.24
C ILE A 50 1.42 -7.07 -24.75
N VAL A 51 1.14 -5.81 -24.44
CA VAL A 51 0.89 -5.34 -23.07
C VAL A 51 -0.41 -5.96 -22.54
N VAL A 52 -1.45 -5.99 -23.38
CA VAL A 52 -2.73 -6.64 -23.04
C VAL A 52 -2.53 -8.14 -22.78
N GLN A 53 -1.75 -8.84 -23.61
CA GLN A 53 -1.47 -10.27 -23.42
C GLN A 53 -0.71 -10.53 -22.12
N ILE A 54 0.31 -9.73 -21.81
CA ILE A 54 1.08 -9.82 -20.56
C ILE A 54 0.20 -9.53 -19.34
N ALA A 55 -0.62 -8.48 -19.39
CA ALA A 55 -1.54 -8.13 -18.32
C ALA A 55 -2.58 -9.25 -18.07
N GLN A 56 -3.10 -9.87 -19.14
CA GLN A 56 -4.00 -11.01 -19.03
C GLN A 56 -3.30 -12.25 -18.47
N ALA A 57 -2.04 -12.51 -18.86
CA ALA A 57 -1.25 -13.62 -18.31
C ALA A 57 -1.04 -13.45 -16.80
N SER A 58 -0.73 -12.23 -16.34
CA SER A 58 -0.62 -11.88 -14.92
C SER A 58 -1.92 -12.12 -14.16
N ARG A 59 -3.04 -11.57 -14.66
CA ARG A 59 -4.36 -11.69 -14.02
C ARG A 59 -4.85 -13.14 -13.92
N LYS A 60 -4.53 -13.97 -14.92
CA LYS A 60 -4.85 -15.40 -14.91
C LYS A 60 -3.88 -16.22 -14.03
N SER A 61 -2.93 -15.56 -13.37
CA SER A 61 -1.87 -16.18 -12.58
C SER A 61 -1.20 -17.35 -13.29
N ARG A 62 -0.98 -17.21 -14.61
CA ARG A 62 -0.30 -18.23 -15.41
C ARG A 62 1.16 -18.28 -14.93
N LYS A 63 1.60 -19.44 -14.44
CA LYS A 63 2.97 -19.66 -13.95
C LYS A 63 3.89 -20.36 -14.96
N ASP A 64 3.44 -20.49 -16.20
CA ASP A 64 4.23 -21.15 -17.23
C ASP A 64 5.43 -20.26 -17.64
N SER A 65 6.63 -20.72 -17.33
CA SER A 65 7.86 -19.96 -17.55
C SER A 65 8.15 -19.75 -19.03
N GLN A 66 7.77 -20.71 -19.89
CA GLN A 66 8.02 -20.62 -21.32
C GLN A 66 7.11 -19.57 -21.97
N THR A 67 5.82 -19.56 -21.63
CA THR A 67 4.89 -18.53 -22.08
C THR A 67 5.36 -17.14 -21.65
N TRP A 68 5.77 -16.96 -20.38
CA TRP A 68 6.30 -15.67 -19.91
C TRP A 68 7.59 -15.28 -20.62
N GLY A 69 8.54 -16.19 -20.79
CA GLY A 69 9.77 -15.92 -21.56
C GLY A 69 9.46 -15.39 -22.96
N ASN A 70 8.62 -16.12 -23.71
CA ASN A 70 8.24 -15.72 -25.06
C ASN A 70 7.55 -14.35 -25.13
N LEU A 71 6.62 -14.06 -24.20
CA LEU A 71 5.93 -12.77 -24.15
C LEU A 71 6.89 -11.62 -23.83
N LEU A 72 7.84 -11.83 -22.92
CA LEU A 72 8.81 -10.83 -22.53
C LEU A 72 9.89 -10.61 -23.62
N ASP A 73 10.31 -11.66 -24.31
CA ASP A 73 11.20 -11.54 -25.48
C ASP A 73 10.53 -10.76 -26.63
N GLN A 74 9.23 -11.00 -26.86
CA GLN A 74 8.45 -10.24 -27.81
C GLN A 74 8.34 -8.77 -27.41
N ALA A 75 8.03 -8.48 -26.14
CA ALA A 75 8.00 -7.11 -25.63
C ALA A 75 9.35 -6.39 -25.76
N LEU A 76 10.46 -7.10 -25.53
CA LEU A 76 11.81 -6.57 -25.72
C LEU A 76 12.11 -6.29 -27.20
N THR A 77 11.70 -7.17 -28.10
CA THR A 77 11.88 -6.98 -29.55
C THR A 77 11.07 -5.79 -30.08
N SER A 78 9.85 -5.61 -29.56
CA SER A 78 8.96 -4.49 -29.89
C SER A 78 9.21 -3.22 -29.07
N HIS A 79 10.32 -3.13 -28.32
CA HIS A 79 10.63 -2.03 -27.41
C HIS A 79 10.43 -0.63 -28.02
N ALA A 80 10.85 -0.45 -29.27
CA ALA A 80 10.80 0.84 -29.95
C ALA A 80 9.37 1.36 -30.16
N GLU A 81 8.39 0.46 -30.19
CA GLU A 81 6.97 0.75 -30.40
C GLU A 81 6.20 0.97 -29.09
N LEU A 82 6.82 0.63 -27.94
CA LEU A 82 6.18 0.72 -26.64
C LEU A 82 6.31 2.13 -26.06
N SER A 83 5.20 2.66 -25.57
CA SER A 83 5.20 3.89 -24.78
C SER A 83 5.87 3.67 -23.41
N SER A 84 6.25 4.76 -22.74
CA SER A 84 6.75 4.68 -21.37
C SER A 84 5.74 4.02 -20.41
N GLN A 85 4.44 4.26 -20.63
CA GLN A 85 3.38 3.67 -19.81
C GLN A 85 3.22 2.16 -20.07
N ASP A 86 3.35 1.72 -21.33
CA ASP A 86 3.36 0.30 -21.68
C ASP A 86 4.50 -0.44 -20.97
N MET A 87 5.71 0.15 -20.99
CA MET A 87 6.89 -0.41 -20.32
C MET A 87 6.67 -0.55 -18.82
N ALA A 88 6.16 0.49 -18.17
CA ALA A 88 5.86 0.46 -16.73
C ALA A 88 4.77 -0.58 -16.40
N SER A 89 3.74 -0.69 -17.24
CA SER A 89 2.65 -1.66 -17.08
C SER A 89 3.12 -3.11 -17.24
N ILE A 90 4.07 -3.36 -18.16
CA ILE A 90 4.72 -4.66 -18.32
C ILE A 90 5.53 -5.01 -17.06
N LEU A 91 6.36 -4.08 -16.57
CA LEU A 91 7.14 -4.28 -15.34
C LEU A 91 6.21 -4.58 -14.15
N TRP A 92 5.11 -3.86 -14.03
CA TRP A 92 4.10 -4.11 -13.00
C TRP A 92 3.49 -5.51 -13.10
N SER A 93 3.13 -5.94 -14.31
CA SER A 93 2.58 -7.28 -14.56
C SER A 93 3.61 -8.38 -14.25
N MET A 94 4.89 -8.15 -14.54
CA MET A 94 5.98 -9.04 -14.14
C MET A 94 6.09 -9.13 -12.61
N ALA A 95 6.01 -8.00 -11.91
CA ALA A 95 6.06 -7.94 -10.45
C ALA A 95 4.88 -8.66 -9.79
N ASP A 96 3.69 -8.55 -10.37
CA ASP A 96 2.49 -9.24 -9.89
C ASP A 96 2.59 -10.76 -10.12
N ALA A 97 3.11 -11.18 -11.27
CA ALA A 97 3.34 -12.58 -11.59
C ALA A 97 4.63 -13.18 -10.97
N ARG A 98 5.48 -12.35 -10.37
CA ARG A 98 6.83 -12.69 -9.83
C ARG A 98 7.74 -13.34 -10.88
N PHE A 99 7.75 -12.80 -12.10
CA PHE A 99 8.65 -13.22 -13.17
C PHE A 99 9.80 -12.22 -13.36
N HIS A 100 11.01 -12.74 -13.50
CA HIS A 100 12.23 -11.95 -13.71
C HIS A 100 12.74 -12.12 -15.13
N HIS A 101 13.02 -11.01 -15.81
CA HIS A 101 13.61 -11.01 -17.15
C HIS A 101 14.68 -9.92 -17.25
N LYS A 102 15.93 -10.29 -16.97
CA LYS A 102 17.03 -9.34 -16.74
C LYS A 102 17.24 -8.35 -17.89
N ALA A 103 17.34 -8.86 -19.12
CA ALA A 103 17.59 -8.02 -20.30
C ALA A 103 16.47 -6.99 -20.54
N LEU A 104 15.21 -7.40 -20.35
CA LEU A 104 14.07 -6.50 -20.50
C LEU A 104 14.04 -5.44 -19.40
N VAL A 105 14.29 -5.84 -18.14
CA VAL A 105 14.35 -4.88 -17.04
C VAL A 105 15.44 -3.84 -17.29
N GLU A 106 16.65 -4.25 -17.65
CA GLU A 106 17.76 -3.32 -17.92
C GLU A 106 17.42 -2.34 -19.05
N ASP A 107 16.81 -2.83 -20.13
CA ASP A 107 16.48 -1.99 -21.29
C ASP A 107 15.30 -1.03 -21.02
N PHE A 108 14.25 -1.51 -20.33
CA PHE A 108 13.10 -0.68 -19.96
C PHE A 108 13.48 0.37 -18.93
N VAL A 109 14.28 0.01 -17.90
CA VAL A 109 14.78 0.97 -16.91
C VAL A 109 15.60 2.07 -17.58
N ARG A 110 16.52 1.69 -18.47
CA ARG A 110 17.30 2.65 -19.26
C ARG A 110 16.37 3.59 -20.03
N SER A 111 15.40 3.04 -20.74
CA SER A 111 14.50 3.83 -21.58
C SER A 111 13.62 4.78 -20.77
N LEU A 112 13.05 4.30 -19.67
CA LEU A 112 12.23 5.10 -18.75
C LEU A 112 13.04 6.23 -18.13
N SER A 113 14.31 6.02 -17.78
CA SER A 113 15.17 7.08 -17.21
C SER A 113 15.43 8.27 -18.15
N PHE A 114 15.25 8.11 -19.46
CA PHE A 114 15.49 9.19 -20.42
C PHE A 114 14.22 9.94 -20.86
N ARG A 115 13.09 9.23 -20.99
CA ARG A 115 11.93 9.74 -21.74
C ARG A 115 10.58 9.62 -21.04
N ALA A 116 10.52 9.00 -19.86
CA ALA A 116 9.26 8.85 -19.16
C ALA A 116 8.90 10.12 -18.37
N GLY A 117 7.60 10.33 -18.13
CA GLY A 117 7.14 11.29 -17.12
C GLY A 117 7.04 10.66 -15.73
N VAL A 118 6.51 11.42 -14.78
CA VAL A 118 6.41 11.00 -13.37
C VAL A 118 5.63 9.69 -13.19
N LYS A 119 4.45 9.55 -13.80
CA LYS A 119 3.57 8.38 -13.55
C LYS A 119 4.20 7.05 -13.99
N PRO A 120 4.70 6.89 -15.24
CA PRO A 120 5.36 5.64 -15.62
C PRO A 120 6.59 5.32 -14.77
N ILE A 121 7.37 6.35 -14.36
CA ILE A 121 8.53 6.13 -13.50
C ILE A 121 8.11 5.60 -12.12
N VAL A 122 7.09 6.21 -11.50
CA VAL A 122 6.55 5.77 -10.20
C VAL A 122 6.06 4.32 -10.28
N THR A 123 5.29 3.97 -11.30
CA THR A 123 4.81 2.59 -11.52
C THR A 123 5.96 1.62 -11.70
N ALA A 124 6.97 1.97 -12.50
CA ALA A 124 8.15 1.15 -12.70
C ALA A 124 8.98 0.98 -11.41
N MET A 125 9.21 2.05 -10.64
CA MET A 125 9.92 1.99 -9.36
C MET A 125 9.24 1.04 -8.38
N LEU A 126 7.92 1.13 -8.23
CA LEU A 126 7.15 0.24 -7.36
C LEU A 126 7.17 -1.21 -7.86
N ALA A 127 7.14 -1.43 -9.17
CA ALA A 127 7.25 -2.76 -9.77
C ALA A 127 8.63 -3.40 -9.48
N LEU A 128 9.71 -2.63 -9.64
CA LEU A 128 11.07 -3.09 -9.37
C LEU A 128 11.28 -3.38 -7.88
N ASP A 129 10.80 -2.49 -6.99
CA ASP A 129 10.83 -2.71 -5.55
C ASP A 129 10.10 -4.02 -5.17
N ARG A 130 8.93 -4.27 -5.77
CA ARG A 130 8.17 -5.51 -5.57
C ARG A 130 8.87 -6.76 -6.12
N LEU A 131 9.70 -6.61 -7.15
CA LEU A 131 10.57 -7.67 -7.68
C LEU A 131 11.87 -7.86 -6.88
N GLY A 132 12.16 -6.98 -5.91
CA GLY A 132 13.43 -6.96 -5.18
C GLY A 132 14.61 -6.48 -6.01
N LEU A 133 14.36 -5.61 -6.99
CA LEU A 133 15.35 -5.08 -7.93
C LEU A 133 15.68 -3.62 -7.60
N PRO A 134 16.91 -3.14 -7.90
CA PRO A 134 17.33 -1.78 -7.58
C PRO A 134 16.54 -0.75 -8.39
N THR A 135 16.19 0.36 -7.74
CA THR A 135 15.44 1.48 -8.35
C THR A 135 16.31 2.72 -8.58
N ASP A 136 17.61 2.67 -8.28
CA ASP A 136 18.49 3.84 -8.25
C ASP A 136 18.56 4.56 -9.60
N SER A 137 18.57 3.81 -10.70
CA SER A 137 18.63 4.35 -12.07
C SER A 137 17.43 5.21 -12.46
N LEU A 138 16.26 4.99 -11.84
CA LEU A 138 15.06 5.79 -12.10
C LEU A 138 14.94 6.98 -11.13
N ARG A 139 15.57 6.90 -9.96
CA ARG A 139 15.36 7.85 -8.86
C ARG A 139 15.80 9.27 -9.19
N GLY A 140 16.98 9.45 -9.79
CA GLY A 140 17.50 10.78 -10.12
C GLY A 140 16.56 11.55 -11.05
N GLN A 141 16.16 10.89 -12.14
CA GLN A 141 15.22 11.46 -13.10
C GLN A 141 13.86 11.71 -12.48
N PHE A 142 13.35 10.77 -11.68
CA PHE A 142 12.08 10.91 -10.97
C PHE A 142 12.02 12.18 -10.12
N LEU A 143 13.03 12.40 -9.27
CA LEU A 143 13.07 13.56 -8.37
C LEU A 143 13.22 14.87 -9.15
N GLN A 144 14.00 14.86 -10.24
CA GLN A 144 14.17 16.03 -11.09
C GLN A 144 12.86 16.42 -11.79
N GLN A 145 12.12 15.45 -12.32
CA GLN A 145 10.86 15.72 -13.02
C GLN A 145 9.72 16.10 -12.08
N LEU A 146 9.69 15.52 -10.88
CA LEU A 146 8.63 15.77 -9.92
C LEU A 146 8.64 17.22 -9.41
N SER A 147 9.82 17.84 -9.30
CA SER A 147 9.95 19.20 -8.80
C SER A 147 9.23 20.21 -9.71
N GLY A 148 8.31 20.97 -9.14
CA GLY A 148 7.49 21.95 -9.86
C GLY A 148 6.31 21.37 -10.63
N GLN A 149 6.11 20.04 -10.61
CA GLN A 149 5.01 19.37 -11.30
C GLN A 149 3.95 18.80 -10.35
N CYS A 150 4.11 18.95 -9.02
CA CYS A 150 3.19 18.36 -8.04
C CYS A 150 1.76 18.89 -8.19
N GLU A 151 1.59 20.11 -8.69
CA GLU A 151 0.26 20.70 -8.87
C GLU A 151 -0.55 20.07 -10.01
N GLU A 152 0.11 19.53 -11.02
CA GLU A 152 -0.54 18.92 -12.19
C GLU A 152 -0.99 17.46 -11.91
N LEU A 153 -0.46 16.85 -10.85
CA LEU A 153 -0.75 15.47 -10.49
C LEU A 153 -2.08 15.34 -9.76
N SER A 154 -2.84 14.28 -10.06
CA SER A 154 -4.06 13.96 -9.29
C SER A 154 -3.72 13.52 -7.86
N LEU A 155 -4.72 13.50 -6.97
CA LEU A 155 -4.53 12.96 -5.62
C LEU A 155 -4.02 11.52 -5.62
N GLY A 156 -4.53 10.68 -6.54
CA GLY A 156 -4.08 9.29 -6.70
C GLY A 156 -2.62 9.20 -7.13
N ASP A 157 -2.19 10.05 -8.07
CA ASP A 157 -0.79 10.13 -8.51
C ASP A 157 0.12 10.57 -7.36
N LEU A 158 -0.26 11.62 -6.61
CA LEU A 158 0.50 12.12 -5.47
C LEU A 158 0.64 11.08 -4.35
N ARG A 159 -0.41 10.30 -4.10
CA ARG A 159 -0.35 9.17 -3.16
C ARG A 159 0.66 8.11 -3.63
N ARG A 160 0.67 7.76 -4.92
CA ARG A 160 1.66 6.83 -5.46
C ARG A 160 3.07 7.38 -5.41
N VAL A 161 3.25 8.67 -5.65
CA VAL A 161 4.52 9.37 -5.47
C VAL A 161 5.00 9.23 -4.03
N LEU A 162 4.17 9.55 -3.04
CA LEU A 162 4.50 9.37 -1.61
C LEU A 162 4.85 7.92 -1.29
N MET A 163 4.09 6.96 -1.83
CA MET A 163 4.36 5.53 -1.66
C MET A 163 5.70 5.12 -2.27
N ALA A 164 6.01 5.57 -3.49
CA ALA A 164 7.27 5.27 -4.17
C ALA A 164 8.46 5.86 -3.43
N LEU A 165 8.37 7.11 -2.96
CA LEU A 165 9.39 7.73 -2.13
C LEU A 165 9.60 6.94 -0.82
N ALA A 166 8.51 6.59 -0.13
CA ALA A 166 8.57 5.85 1.12
C ALA A 166 9.19 4.45 0.99
N ARG A 167 9.08 3.81 -0.18
CA ARG A 167 9.57 2.45 -0.43
C ARG A 167 10.95 2.41 -1.07
N CYS A 168 11.18 3.26 -2.07
CA CYS A 168 12.30 3.17 -3.00
C CYS A 168 13.44 4.16 -2.70
N CYS A 169 13.26 5.06 -1.73
CA CYS A 169 14.24 6.11 -1.38
C CYS A 169 14.76 6.00 0.06
N LYS A 170 14.85 4.80 0.64
CA LYS A 170 15.29 4.63 2.05
C LYS A 170 16.72 5.12 2.30
N ASP A 171 17.61 4.88 1.36
CA ASP A 171 19.04 5.20 1.48
C ASP A 171 19.39 6.57 0.87
N CYS A 172 18.38 7.36 0.47
CA CYS A 172 18.59 8.63 -0.21
C CYS A 172 17.73 9.72 0.43
N SER A 173 18.36 10.81 0.86
CA SER A 173 17.65 11.96 1.38
C SER A 173 16.85 12.64 0.27
N VAL A 174 15.52 12.56 0.34
CA VAL A 174 14.64 13.43 -0.47
C VAL A 174 14.74 14.85 0.09
N GLN A 175 14.88 15.84 -0.78
CA GLN A 175 14.99 17.23 -0.34
C GLN A 175 13.73 17.63 0.46
N PRO A 176 13.88 18.22 1.66
CA PRO A 176 12.72 18.58 2.49
C PRO A 176 11.75 19.56 1.81
N GLN A 177 12.24 20.41 0.91
CA GLN A 177 11.43 21.34 0.12
C GLN A 177 10.52 20.59 -0.86
N LEU A 178 11.06 19.60 -1.57
CA LEU A 178 10.26 18.77 -2.48
C LEU A 178 9.22 17.93 -1.71
N LEU A 179 9.60 17.36 -0.55
CA LEU A 179 8.63 16.66 0.31
C LEU A 179 7.51 17.59 0.77
N ARG A 180 7.83 18.84 1.11
CA ARG A 180 6.84 19.86 1.45
C ARG A 180 5.89 20.11 0.28
N GLU A 181 6.44 20.38 -0.91
CA GLU A 181 5.67 20.62 -2.13
C GLU A 181 4.67 19.48 -2.42
N ILE A 182 5.13 18.23 -2.36
CA ILE A 182 4.27 17.06 -2.56
C ILE A 182 3.16 16.99 -1.50
N CYS A 183 3.51 17.24 -0.23
CA CYS A 183 2.56 17.17 0.87
C CYS A 183 1.53 18.30 0.86
N ASP A 184 1.93 19.51 0.44
CA ASP A 184 1.05 20.66 0.25
C ASP A 184 0.07 20.39 -0.89
N ALA A 185 0.57 19.96 -2.06
CA ALA A 185 -0.29 19.58 -3.19
C ALA A 185 -1.26 18.44 -2.83
N THR A 186 -0.79 17.45 -2.05
CA THR A 186 -1.64 16.36 -1.55
C THR A 186 -2.70 16.87 -0.58
N TYR A 187 -2.31 17.79 0.32
CA TYR A 187 -3.23 18.40 1.26
C TYR A 187 -4.32 19.17 0.52
N GLU A 188 -3.98 20.02 -0.44
CA GLU A 188 -4.95 20.80 -1.22
C GLU A 188 -5.94 19.90 -1.97
N LYS A 189 -5.44 18.88 -2.68
CA LYS A 189 -6.27 17.94 -3.45
C LYS A 189 -7.04 16.94 -2.60
N ALA A 190 -6.73 16.82 -1.32
CA ALA A 190 -7.47 15.97 -0.39
C ALA A 190 -8.80 16.59 0.06
N ASP A 191 -9.12 17.83 -0.32
CA ASP A 191 -10.42 18.42 0.01
C ASP A 191 -11.55 17.70 -0.75
N GLY A 192 -12.60 17.30 -0.02
CA GLY A 192 -13.75 16.59 -0.60
C GLY A 192 -13.49 15.18 -1.16
N CYS A 193 -12.30 14.59 -0.97
CA CYS A 193 -12.00 13.23 -1.43
C CYS A 193 -12.70 12.13 -0.60
N ASP A 194 -12.70 10.87 -1.08
CA ASP A 194 -13.12 9.74 -0.25
C ASP A 194 -12.11 9.61 0.91
N PRO A 195 -12.54 9.65 2.18
CA PRO A 195 -11.62 9.58 3.32
C PRO A 195 -10.75 8.31 3.32
N ARG A 196 -11.13 7.24 2.60
CA ARG A 196 -10.32 6.04 2.44
C ARG A 196 -9.03 6.30 1.69
N ASP A 197 -9.01 7.30 0.81
CA ASP A 197 -7.83 7.67 0.04
C ASP A 197 -6.72 8.23 0.93
N LEU A 198 -7.06 8.70 2.13
CA LEU A 198 -6.12 9.27 3.09
C LEU A 198 -5.62 8.26 4.12
N MET A 199 -6.06 7.00 4.07
CA MET A 199 -5.71 5.96 5.06
C MET A 199 -4.22 5.60 5.05
N SER A 200 -3.57 5.59 3.89
CA SER A 200 -2.17 5.18 3.76
C SER A 200 -1.18 6.31 3.99
N ILE A 201 -1.65 7.57 3.96
CA ILE A 201 -0.81 8.77 4.12
C ILE A 201 0.05 8.73 5.40
N PRO A 202 -0.49 8.40 6.60
CA PRO A 202 0.32 8.36 7.81
C PRO A 202 1.47 7.36 7.69
N GLN A 203 1.24 6.23 7.01
CA GLN A 203 2.29 5.25 6.79
C GLN A 203 3.40 5.84 5.93
N HIS A 204 3.06 6.41 4.77
CA HIS A 204 4.07 6.98 3.86
C HIS A 204 4.89 8.09 4.54
N LEU A 205 4.22 8.99 5.27
CA LEU A 205 4.89 10.04 6.05
C LEU A 205 5.79 9.48 7.15
N GLY A 206 5.32 8.46 7.89
CA GLY A 206 6.10 7.80 8.94
C GLY A 206 7.36 7.14 8.39
N ARG A 207 7.26 6.47 7.24
CA ARG A 207 8.41 5.83 6.59
C ARG A 207 9.42 6.83 6.05
N LEU A 208 8.94 7.97 5.55
CA LEU A 208 9.78 9.11 5.16
C LEU A 208 10.34 9.88 6.36
N GLN A 209 9.93 9.54 7.58
CA GLN A 209 10.24 10.28 8.82
C GLN A 209 9.96 11.79 8.68
N TYR A 210 8.89 12.13 7.95
CA TYR A 210 8.58 13.50 7.60
C TYR A 210 7.25 13.93 8.22
N LEU A 211 7.29 14.93 9.09
CA LEU A 211 6.12 15.48 9.75
C LEU A 211 5.53 16.64 8.96
N HIS A 212 4.45 16.38 8.21
CA HIS A 212 3.64 17.41 7.56
C HIS A 212 2.33 17.65 8.32
N SER A 213 2.34 18.59 9.27
CA SER A 213 1.21 18.80 10.21
C SER A 213 -0.15 18.99 9.54
N PRO A 214 -0.32 19.81 8.47
CA PRO A 214 -1.64 20.00 7.83
C PRO A 214 -2.19 18.72 7.20
N LEU A 215 -1.34 17.99 6.47
CA LEU A 215 -1.72 16.75 5.80
C LEU A 215 -2.01 15.63 6.82
N LEU A 216 -1.18 15.52 7.86
CA LEU A 216 -1.39 14.55 8.93
C LEU A 216 -2.70 14.82 9.68
N ALA A 217 -3.01 16.07 10.00
CA ALA A 217 -4.27 16.44 10.64
C ALA A 217 -5.48 16.09 9.77
N ARG A 218 -5.40 16.35 8.45
CA ARG A 218 -6.46 16.00 7.49
C ARG A 218 -6.67 14.49 7.38
N SER A 219 -5.59 13.72 7.29
CA SER A 219 -5.65 12.25 7.29
C SER A 219 -6.20 11.70 8.62
N ALA A 220 -5.77 12.25 9.75
CA ALA A 220 -6.26 11.84 11.08
C ALA A 220 -7.77 12.10 11.24
N ASP A 221 -8.27 13.25 10.76
CA ASP A 221 -9.70 13.56 10.74
C ASP A 221 -10.48 12.60 9.83
N ALA A 222 -9.98 12.32 8.62
CA ALA A 222 -10.58 11.35 7.71
C ALA A 222 -10.68 9.94 8.32
N ILE A 223 -9.61 9.47 8.97
CA ILE A 223 -9.57 8.17 9.65
C ILE A 223 -10.52 8.17 10.86
N SER A 224 -10.54 9.24 11.66
CA SER A 224 -11.48 9.38 12.78
C SER A 224 -12.94 9.34 12.31
N LYS A 225 -13.26 9.98 11.18
CA LYS A 225 -14.58 9.91 10.53
C LYS A 225 -14.91 8.51 10.04
N LEU A 226 -13.98 7.81 9.37
CA LEU A 226 -14.18 6.43 8.92
C LEU A 226 -14.56 5.52 10.09
N ILE A 227 -13.82 5.60 11.20
CA ILE A 227 -14.05 4.81 12.41
C ILE A 227 -15.40 5.19 13.05
N SER A 228 -15.64 6.49 13.30
CA SER A 228 -16.82 6.98 14.01
C SER A 228 -18.12 6.74 13.21
N CYS A 229 -18.05 6.90 11.89
CA CYS A 229 -19.15 6.62 10.97
C CYS A 229 -19.28 5.14 10.61
N ARG A 230 -18.39 4.26 11.10
CA ARG A 230 -18.36 2.82 10.81
C ARG A 230 -18.39 2.55 9.30
N LEU A 231 -17.64 3.34 8.55
CA LEU A 231 -17.52 3.13 7.12
C LEU A 231 -16.69 1.89 6.87
N SER A 232 -17.06 1.17 5.82
CA SER A 232 -16.34 -0.02 5.42
C SER A 232 -14.95 0.36 4.93
N VAL A 233 -13.93 -0.29 5.49
CA VAL A 233 -12.50 -0.13 5.21
C VAL A 233 -11.87 -1.52 5.18
N LEU A 234 -10.73 -1.65 4.50
CA LEU A 234 -10.00 -2.91 4.44
C LEU A 234 -9.11 -3.06 5.67
N PRO A 235 -8.91 -4.30 6.19
CA PRO A 235 -8.06 -4.51 7.36
C PRO A 235 -6.63 -4.01 7.14
N LEU A 236 -6.08 -4.18 5.93
CA LEU A 236 -4.74 -3.73 5.57
C LEU A 236 -4.58 -2.21 5.73
N ASP A 237 -5.55 -1.42 5.25
CA ASP A 237 -5.47 0.04 5.30
C ASP A 237 -5.45 0.55 6.74
N VAL A 238 -6.24 -0.07 7.61
CA VAL A 238 -6.27 0.25 9.06
C VAL A 238 -4.94 -0.11 9.72
N LEU A 239 -4.35 -1.25 9.37
CA LEU A 239 -3.03 -1.66 9.89
C LEU A 239 -1.91 -0.73 9.41
N ARG A 240 -1.95 -0.28 8.15
CA ARG A 240 -1.01 0.71 7.61
C ARG A 240 -1.15 2.07 8.30
N ALA A 241 -2.38 2.54 8.51
CA ALA A 241 -2.64 3.76 9.26
C ALA A 241 -2.10 3.67 10.70
N LEU A 242 -2.32 2.54 11.37
CA LEU A 242 -1.79 2.26 12.71
C LEU A 242 -0.26 2.33 12.73
N ASP A 243 0.43 1.63 11.82
CA ASP A 243 1.89 1.68 11.68
C ASP A 243 2.39 3.12 11.55
N GLY A 244 1.78 3.88 10.63
CA GLY A 244 2.10 5.28 10.40
C GLY A 244 1.96 6.16 11.64
N PHE A 245 0.84 6.06 12.36
CA PHE A 245 0.65 6.84 13.58
C PHE A 245 1.65 6.49 14.68
N MET A 246 1.97 5.20 14.84
CA MET A 246 2.96 4.76 15.83
C MET A 246 4.35 5.32 15.50
N VAL A 247 4.73 5.35 14.22
CA VAL A 247 6.03 5.88 13.77
C VAL A 247 6.10 7.41 13.83
N LEU A 248 4.99 8.10 13.54
CA LEU A 248 4.95 9.57 13.55
C LEU A 248 4.83 10.16 14.96
N THR A 249 4.21 9.45 15.90
CA THR A 249 3.95 9.98 17.25
C THR A 249 5.21 10.52 17.96
N PRO A 250 6.36 9.82 17.95
CA PRO A 250 7.60 10.34 18.54
C PRO A 250 8.14 11.62 17.88
N LEU A 251 7.76 11.90 16.63
CA LEU A 251 8.20 13.09 15.90
C LEU A 251 7.36 14.33 16.23
N VAL A 252 6.21 14.16 16.90
CA VAL A 252 5.32 15.27 17.26
C VAL A 252 5.77 15.88 18.59
N GLU A 253 6.18 17.15 18.54
CA GLU A 253 6.63 17.90 19.71
C GLU A 253 5.46 18.36 20.62
N ILE A 254 4.29 18.63 20.02
CA ILE A 254 3.12 19.12 20.76
C ILE A 254 2.42 17.96 21.46
N GLU A 255 2.52 17.93 22.80
CA GLU A 255 2.00 16.82 23.63
C GLU A 255 0.51 16.55 23.42
N VAL A 256 -0.32 17.59 23.25
CA VAL A 256 -1.75 17.43 22.97
C VAL A 256 -1.99 16.70 21.64
N ALA A 257 -1.26 17.08 20.58
CA ALA A 257 -1.37 16.43 19.27
C ALA A 257 -0.84 14.99 19.32
N LYS A 258 0.24 14.76 20.07
CA LYS A 258 0.80 13.43 20.32
C LYS A 258 -0.21 12.50 21.00
N GLN A 259 -0.90 12.98 22.03
CA GLN A 259 -1.96 12.23 22.71
C GLN A 259 -3.14 11.92 21.78
N GLN A 260 -3.52 12.86 20.90
CA GLN A 260 -4.57 12.63 19.91
C GLN A 260 -4.19 11.53 18.91
N LEU A 261 -2.95 11.52 18.41
CA LEU A 261 -2.46 10.47 17.53
C LEU A 261 -2.44 9.10 18.22
N LEU A 262 -1.99 9.04 19.48
CA LEU A 262 -2.01 7.81 20.28
C LEU A 262 -3.44 7.29 20.49
N GLN A 263 -4.40 8.16 20.80
CA GLN A 263 -5.80 7.76 20.93
C GLN A 263 -6.36 7.22 19.61
N LEU A 264 -5.98 7.82 18.47
CA LEU A 264 -6.39 7.36 17.16
C LEU A 264 -5.74 6.02 16.80
N ALA A 265 -4.46 5.83 17.13
CA ALA A 265 -3.76 4.56 17.01
C ALA A 265 -4.48 3.44 17.79
N VAL A 266 -4.89 3.68 19.04
CA VAL A 266 -5.68 2.71 19.83
C VAL A 266 -7.01 2.37 19.13
N LYS A 267 -7.70 3.36 18.55
CA LYS A 267 -8.93 3.10 17.80
C LYS A 267 -8.67 2.27 16.53
N CYS A 268 -7.59 2.55 15.79
CA CYS A 268 -7.17 1.75 14.65
C CYS A 268 -6.83 0.31 15.06
N GLN A 269 -6.14 0.13 16.19
CA GLN A 269 -5.81 -1.19 16.74
C GLN A 269 -7.08 -2.02 17.03
N LEU A 270 -8.06 -1.44 17.70
CA LEU A 270 -9.33 -2.10 18.00
C LEU A 270 -10.11 -2.46 16.72
N LEU A 271 -10.17 -1.53 15.76
CA LEU A 271 -10.83 -1.77 14.49
C LEU A 271 -10.12 -2.85 13.67
N ALA A 272 -8.80 -2.80 13.58
CA ALA A 272 -8.00 -3.79 12.86
C ALA A 272 -8.18 -5.19 13.47
N ALA A 273 -8.15 -5.32 14.79
CA ALA A 273 -8.40 -6.59 15.46
C ALA A 273 -9.76 -7.18 15.08
N HIS A 274 -10.82 -6.37 15.11
CA HIS A 274 -12.17 -6.81 14.71
C HIS A 274 -12.25 -7.21 13.24
N LEU A 275 -11.64 -6.44 12.34
CA LEU A 275 -11.62 -6.73 10.90
C LEU A 275 -10.82 -8.00 10.59
N LEU A 276 -9.69 -8.21 11.28
CA LEU A 276 -8.89 -9.42 11.13
C LEU A 276 -9.67 -10.67 11.57
N GLN A 277 -10.36 -10.63 12.71
CA GLN A 277 -11.20 -11.73 13.20
C GLN A 277 -12.28 -12.17 12.19
N THR A 278 -12.83 -11.22 11.44
CA THR A 278 -13.90 -11.48 10.47
C THR A 278 -13.40 -11.79 9.06
N ALA A 279 -12.11 -11.58 8.77
CA ALA A 279 -11.52 -11.86 7.48
C ALA A 279 -11.43 -13.38 7.21
N PRO A 280 -11.62 -13.89 5.99
CA PRO A 280 -11.34 -15.28 5.64
C PRO A 280 -9.84 -15.61 5.78
N ALA A 281 -9.52 -16.89 5.97
CA ALA A 281 -8.14 -17.33 6.19
C ALA A 281 -7.19 -16.98 5.03
N SER A 282 -7.64 -17.11 3.78
CA SER A 282 -6.87 -16.73 2.59
C SER A 282 -6.49 -15.24 2.59
N GLU A 283 -7.43 -14.38 2.97
CA GLU A 283 -7.20 -12.93 3.06
C GLU A 283 -6.26 -12.57 4.20
N LEU A 284 -6.39 -13.24 5.36
CA LEU A 284 -5.45 -13.02 6.47
C LEU A 284 -3.99 -13.25 6.01
N TRP A 285 -3.73 -14.34 5.30
CA TRP A 285 -2.39 -14.64 4.78
C TRP A 285 -1.94 -13.65 3.70
N ALA A 286 -2.85 -13.18 2.84
CA ALA A 286 -2.56 -12.14 1.87
C ALA A 286 -2.19 -10.81 2.55
N ILE A 287 -2.93 -10.40 3.59
CA ILE A 287 -2.64 -9.22 4.40
C ILE A 287 -1.24 -9.34 5.01
N GLY A 288 -0.90 -10.48 5.60
CA GLY A 288 0.43 -10.69 6.19
C GLY A 288 1.56 -10.53 5.19
N ALA A 289 1.42 -11.11 3.99
CA ALA A 289 2.39 -10.95 2.91
C ALA A 289 2.51 -9.49 2.45
N GLN A 290 1.40 -8.75 2.42
CA GLN A 290 1.37 -7.33 2.05
C GLN A 290 1.94 -6.42 3.13
N LEU A 291 1.76 -6.72 4.42
CA LEU A 291 2.42 -6.00 5.52
C LEU A 291 3.93 -6.17 5.43
N LEU A 292 4.40 -7.38 5.10
CA LEU A 292 5.81 -7.65 4.85
C LEU A 292 6.31 -6.83 3.65
N GLY A 293 5.60 -6.87 2.53
CA GLY A 293 5.97 -6.10 1.33
C GLY A 293 5.81 -4.58 1.48
N SER A 294 5.04 -4.12 2.47
CA SER A 294 4.97 -2.71 2.89
C SER A 294 5.99 -2.38 3.97
N GLU A 295 6.78 -3.37 4.40
CA GLU A 295 7.82 -3.33 5.44
C GLU A 295 7.38 -2.53 6.68
N VAL A 296 6.23 -2.92 7.20
CA VAL A 296 5.71 -2.46 8.49
C VAL A 296 6.76 -2.64 9.57
N VAL A 297 7.02 -1.57 10.32
CA VAL A 297 8.10 -1.53 11.33
C VAL A 297 7.52 -1.78 12.72
N SER A 298 6.28 -1.33 12.99
CA SER A 298 5.66 -1.48 14.31
C SER A 298 5.43 -2.95 14.67
N LYS A 299 6.04 -3.38 15.78
CA LYS A 299 5.82 -4.70 16.39
C LYS A 299 4.37 -4.87 16.86
N GLU A 300 3.69 -3.79 17.24
CA GLU A 300 2.30 -3.79 17.68
C GLU A 300 1.37 -4.17 16.52
N VAL A 301 1.62 -3.64 15.32
CA VAL A 301 0.87 -4.00 14.10
C VAL A 301 1.06 -5.47 13.77
N TRP A 302 2.31 -5.96 13.82
CA TRP A 302 2.61 -7.38 13.62
C TRP A 302 1.97 -8.27 14.69
N ALA A 303 1.97 -7.86 15.95
CA ALA A 303 1.39 -8.63 17.05
C ALA A 303 -0.12 -8.85 16.87
N LEU A 304 -0.85 -7.86 16.33
CA LEU A 304 -2.27 -8.02 16.00
C LEU A 304 -2.48 -9.12 14.95
N TRP A 305 -1.73 -9.06 13.86
CA TRP A 305 -1.84 -10.03 12.78
C TRP A 305 -1.43 -11.44 13.23
N ILE A 306 -0.30 -11.57 13.95
CA ILE A 306 0.20 -12.85 14.47
C ILE A 306 -0.81 -13.45 15.45
N SER A 307 -1.37 -12.64 16.36
CA SER A 307 -2.34 -13.13 17.35
C SER A 307 -3.53 -13.78 16.66
N GLU A 308 -4.07 -13.16 15.61
CA GLU A 308 -5.16 -13.74 14.83
C GLU A 308 -4.72 -15.00 14.05
N ALA A 309 -3.55 -14.95 13.40
CA ALA A 309 -3.02 -16.10 12.64
C ALA A 309 -2.78 -17.33 13.53
N VAL A 310 -2.28 -17.11 14.75
CA VAL A 310 -2.10 -18.13 15.78
C VAL A 310 -3.47 -18.63 16.25
N GLN A 311 -4.41 -17.74 16.57
CA GLN A 311 -5.76 -18.07 17.03
C GLN A 311 -6.48 -19.03 16.06
N ARG A 312 -6.30 -18.87 14.75
CA ARG A 312 -6.90 -19.75 13.73
C ARG A 312 -6.28 -21.13 13.61
N ARG A 313 -5.06 -21.34 14.11
CA ARG A 313 -4.48 -22.69 14.25
C ARG A 313 -5.05 -23.35 15.51
N SER A 314 -6.27 -23.87 15.42
CA SER A 314 -7.01 -24.50 16.52
C SER A 314 -6.57 -25.94 16.86
N ALA A 315 -5.82 -26.61 15.97
CA ALA A 315 -5.48 -28.02 16.12
C ALA A 315 -4.31 -28.31 17.09
N GLU A 316 -3.58 -27.30 17.57
CA GLU A 316 -2.41 -27.48 18.42
C GLU A 316 -2.66 -26.88 19.82
N ASN A 317 -2.64 -27.72 20.87
CA ASN A 317 -2.99 -27.30 22.23
C ASN A 317 -1.96 -26.34 22.89
N HIS A 318 -0.73 -26.27 22.37
CA HIS A 318 0.34 -25.45 22.95
C HIS A 318 0.63 -24.21 22.11
N LEU A 319 0.57 -23.03 22.73
CA LEU A 319 0.83 -21.72 22.10
C LEU A 319 2.19 -21.68 21.36
N SER A 320 3.24 -22.20 21.97
CA SER A 320 4.58 -22.26 21.37
C SER A 320 4.60 -23.04 20.05
N ARG A 321 3.91 -24.19 20.00
CA ARG A 321 3.79 -25.00 18.78
C ARG A 321 3.03 -24.25 17.70
N ARG A 322 1.91 -23.60 18.06
CA ARG A 322 1.11 -22.78 17.12
C ARG A 322 1.94 -21.68 16.49
N ILE A 323 2.72 -20.97 17.31
CA ILE A 323 3.63 -19.91 16.87
C ILE A 323 4.72 -20.45 15.96
N SER A 324 5.39 -21.56 16.33
CA SER A 324 6.36 -22.23 15.45
C SER A 324 5.73 -22.69 14.14
N GLY A 325 4.45 -23.10 14.18
CA GLY A 325 3.65 -23.47 13.02
C GLY A 325 3.41 -22.31 12.06
N VAL A 326 2.97 -21.16 12.58
CA VAL A 326 2.78 -19.91 11.82
C VAL A 326 4.11 -19.47 11.22
N ARG A 327 5.20 -19.44 12.00
CA ARG A 327 6.54 -19.06 11.53
C ARG A 327 7.02 -19.93 10.36
N ARG A 328 6.90 -21.27 10.49
CA ARG A 328 7.26 -22.21 9.41
C ARG A 328 6.41 -22.01 8.16
N GLN A 329 5.12 -21.75 8.33
CA GLN A 329 4.22 -21.50 7.21
C GLN A 329 4.58 -20.20 6.48
N MET A 330 4.92 -19.13 7.20
CA MET A 330 5.38 -17.87 6.61
C MET A 330 6.67 -18.06 5.81
N MET A 331 7.70 -18.69 6.40
CA MET A 331 8.96 -18.96 5.70
C MET A 331 8.72 -19.76 4.40
N LYS A 332 7.84 -20.77 4.45
CA LYS A 332 7.49 -21.58 3.28
C LYS A 332 6.66 -20.81 2.23
N GLN A 333 5.59 -20.13 2.64
CA GLN A 333 4.64 -19.50 1.72
C GLN A 333 5.15 -18.18 1.15
N TRP A 334 5.94 -17.44 1.93
CA TRP A 334 6.41 -16.11 1.54
C TRP A 334 7.87 -16.14 1.07
N GLY A 335 8.59 -17.26 1.24
CA GLY A 335 9.97 -17.43 0.77
C GLY A 335 10.98 -16.59 1.56
N ILE A 336 10.66 -16.24 2.81
CA ILE A 336 11.51 -15.41 3.66
C ILE A 336 12.65 -16.27 4.23
N GLN A 337 13.89 -15.80 4.06
CA GLN A 337 15.08 -16.41 4.66
C GLN A 337 15.31 -15.97 6.11
N SER A 338 15.02 -14.71 6.42
CA SER A 338 15.13 -14.11 7.76
C SER A 338 13.93 -13.20 8.09
N MET A 339 13.34 -13.35 9.28
CA MET A 339 12.21 -12.51 9.69
C MET A 339 12.66 -11.06 9.97
N PRO A 340 11.90 -10.04 9.55
CA PRO A 340 12.14 -8.66 9.99
C PRO A 340 12.08 -8.53 11.50
N GLU A 341 12.86 -7.60 12.06
CA GLU A 341 12.98 -7.41 13.51
C GLU A 341 11.62 -7.16 14.19
N GLY A 342 10.80 -6.26 13.65
CA GLY A 342 9.46 -5.96 14.19
C GLY A 342 8.55 -7.20 14.24
N LEU A 343 8.68 -8.10 13.27
CA LEU A 343 7.93 -9.36 13.22
C LEU A 343 8.47 -10.39 14.24
N GLU A 344 9.79 -10.47 14.41
CA GLU A 344 10.39 -11.35 15.43
C GLU A 344 10.02 -10.88 16.85
N LEU A 345 10.07 -9.57 17.11
CA LEU A 345 9.61 -8.97 18.36
C LEU A 345 8.12 -9.23 18.60
N ALA A 346 7.30 -9.18 17.55
CA ALA A 346 5.87 -9.48 17.68
C ALA A 346 5.61 -10.94 18.06
N PHE A 347 6.38 -11.90 17.53
CA PHE A 347 6.30 -13.29 17.99
C PHE A 347 6.66 -13.44 19.47
N GLN A 348 7.66 -12.71 19.95
CA GLN A 348 8.04 -12.71 21.37
C GLN A 348 6.93 -12.11 22.24
N LEU A 349 6.30 -11.01 21.80
CA LEU A 349 5.16 -10.40 22.50
C LEU A 349 3.99 -11.37 22.61
N THR A 350 3.63 -12.05 21.51
CA THR A 350 2.54 -13.04 21.52
C THR A 350 2.86 -14.22 22.44
N LEU A 351 4.12 -14.67 22.53
CA LEU A 351 4.54 -15.72 23.48
C LEU A 351 4.39 -15.29 24.93
N GLN A 352 4.62 -14.00 25.23
CA GLN A 352 4.53 -13.44 26.57
C GLN A 352 3.09 -13.18 27.03
N GLY A 353 2.09 -13.35 26.15
CA GLY A 353 0.67 -13.22 26.48
C GLY A 353 0.24 -11.79 26.82
N LYS A 354 0.95 -10.77 26.28
CA LYS A 354 0.63 -9.36 26.46
C LYS A 354 0.08 -8.74 25.19
#